data_AF-A0A1E5SX86-F1
#
_entry.id   AF-A0A1E5SX86-F1
#
_cell.length_a   1.000
_cell.length_b   1.000
_cell.length_c   1.000
_cell.angle_alpha   90.00
_cell.angle_beta   90.00
_cell.angle_gamma   90.00
#
_symmetry.space_group_name_H-M   'P 1'
#
loop_
_entity.id
_entity.type
_entity.pdbx_description
1 polymer ?
#
loop_
_entity_poly.entity_id
_entity_poly.type
_entity_poly.pdbx_seq_one_letter_code
_entity_poly.pdbx_strand_id
1 'polypeptide(L)'
;MNTPRGERSGEIVITQDGAEATAETEEGQEFEISIDGDEVTFVQTIESPMGEIELKFVGTVSGGEMEGTVTMESGPMADQEMEWTAVKEEEDSPKQ
;
A
#
# COMPACT_ATOMS: atom_id res chain seq x y z
N MET A 1 -9.28 -8.90 -4.83
CA MET A 1 -9.40 -9.79 -3.65
C MET A 1 -10.75 -9.59 -2.95
N ASN A 2 -11.52 -10.66 -2.69
CA ASN A 2 -12.79 -10.61 -1.96
C ASN A 2 -12.59 -10.91 -0.46
N THR A 3 -12.39 -9.89 0.37
CA THR A 3 -12.64 -9.99 1.81
C THR A 3 -14.12 -9.62 2.08
N PRO A 4 -14.75 -10.01 3.21
CA PRO A 4 -16.15 -9.69 3.51
C PRO A 4 -16.51 -8.19 3.56
N ARG A 5 -15.54 -7.29 3.31
CA ARG A 5 -15.72 -5.85 3.08
C ARG A 5 -15.66 -5.43 1.59
N GLY A 6 -15.69 -6.38 0.66
CA GLY A 6 -15.54 -6.14 -0.78
C GLY A 6 -14.08 -5.97 -1.20
N GLU A 7 -13.85 -6.06 -2.51
CA GLU A 7 -12.58 -5.69 -3.14
C GLU A 7 -12.37 -4.19 -2.92
N ARG A 8 -11.36 -3.82 -2.12
CA ARG A 8 -10.93 -2.42 -2.01
C ARG A 8 -9.88 -2.18 -3.07
N SER A 9 -10.28 -1.53 -4.17
CA SER A 9 -9.36 -0.89 -5.10
C SER A 9 -9.09 0.51 -4.58
N GLY A 10 -7.83 0.82 -4.29
CA GLY A 10 -7.39 2.17 -3.95
C GLY A 10 -6.29 2.58 -4.91
N GLU A 11 -6.37 3.81 -5.40
CA GLU A 11 -5.28 4.42 -6.14
C GLU A 11 -4.35 5.13 -5.14
N ILE A 12 -3.05 4.88 -5.28
CA ILE A 12 -2.02 5.56 -4.54
C ILE A 12 -0.99 6.10 -5.52
N VAL A 13 -0.63 7.36 -5.36
CA VAL A 13 0.43 7.99 -6.15
C VAL A 13 1.72 7.88 -5.37
N ILE A 14 2.63 7.04 -5.86
CA ILE A 14 3.95 6.83 -5.23
C ILE A 14 4.95 7.78 -5.88
N THR A 15 5.50 8.71 -5.09
CA THR A 15 6.61 9.58 -5.47
C THR A 15 7.89 9.03 -4.84
N GLN A 16 8.88 8.65 -5.65
CA GLN A 16 10.16 8.12 -5.17
C GLN A 16 11.30 9.12 -5.40
N ASP A 17 12.05 9.44 -4.34
CA ASP A 17 13.29 10.22 -4.37
C ASP A 17 14.44 9.37 -3.80
N GLY A 18 15.09 8.58 -4.67
CA GLY A 18 16.17 7.68 -4.27
C GLY A 18 15.69 6.52 -3.41
N ALA A 19 16.13 6.47 -2.15
CA ALA A 19 15.79 5.42 -1.17
C ALA A 19 14.51 5.72 -0.37
N GLU A 20 14.03 6.95 -0.43
CA GLU A 20 12.83 7.40 0.26
C GLU A 20 11.71 7.52 -0.78
N ALA A 21 10.54 6.97 -0.48
CA ALA A 21 9.35 7.17 -1.29
C ALA A 21 8.21 7.66 -0.40
N THR A 22 7.31 8.45 -0.96
CA THR A 22 6.08 8.89 -0.31
C THR A 22 4.91 8.43 -1.16
N ALA A 23 3.86 7.95 -0.52
CA ALA A 23 2.60 7.67 -1.19
C ALA A 23 1.54 8.66 -0.71
N GLU A 24 0.76 9.16 -1.66
CA GLU A 24 -0.45 9.92 -1.39
C GLU A 24 -1.67 9.10 -1.85
N THR A 25 -2.68 8.96 -1.00
CA THR A 25 -3.98 8.39 -1.38
C THR A 25 -4.86 9.44 -2.05
N GLU A 26 -5.87 9.01 -2.81
CA GLU A 26 -6.90 9.93 -3.37
C GLU A 26 -7.61 10.77 -2.29
N GLU A 27 -7.62 10.29 -1.04
CA GLU A 27 -8.17 11.00 0.11
C GLU A 27 -7.23 12.09 0.67
N GLY A 28 -6.04 12.27 0.07
CA GLY A 28 -5.02 13.24 0.48
C GLY A 28 -4.21 12.80 1.70
N GLN A 29 -4.17 11.50 2.00
CA GLN A 29 -3.36 10.96 3.09
C GLN A 29 -1.97 10.59 2.57
N GLU A 30 -0.97 11.29 3.07
CA GLU A 30 0.44 11.04 2.77
C GLU A 30 1.05 10.07 3.79
N PHE A 31 1.80 9.08 3.32
CA PHE A 31 2.59 8.17 4.15
C PHE A 31 3.96 7.85 3.54
N GLU A 32 4.92 7.59 4.40
CA GLU A 32 6.29 7.27 4.01
C GLU A 32 6.42 5.79 3.63
N ILE A 33 7.15 5.55 2.55
CA ILE A 33 7.49 4.24 2.01
C ILE A 33 9.01 4.11 2.05
N SER A 34 9.48 3.07 2.73
CA SER A 34 10.88 2.68 2.74
C SER A 34 11.15 1.69 1.60
N ILE A 35 12.12 1.97 0.74
CA ILE A 35 12.53 1.09 -0.35
C ILE A 35 13.99 0.66 -0.13
N ASP A 36 14.21 -0.64 0.10
CA ASP A 36 15.53 -1.26 0.24
C ASP A 36 15.77 -2.23 -0.93
N GLY A 37 16.37 -1.71 -2.00
CA GLY A 37 16.58 -2.48 -3.24
C GLY A 37 15.25 -2.82 -3.91
N ASP A 38 14.86 -4.09 -3.83
CA ASP A 38 13.60 -4.59 -4.38
C ASP A 38 12.49 -4.68 -3.31
N GLU A 39 12.81 -4.53 -2.02
CA GLU A 39 11.85 -4.60 -0.91
C GLU A 39 11.24 -3.22 -0.61
N VAL A 40 9.94 -3.20 -0.37
CA VAL A 40 9.12 -2.01 -0.10
C VAL A 40 8.37 -2.25 1.19
N THR A 41 8.51 -1.34 2.15
CA THR A 41 7.79 -1.38 3.42
C THR A 41 7.13 -0.05 3.72
N PHE A 42 5.85 -0.06 4.07
CA PHE A 42 5.11 1.13 4.50
C PHE A 42 4.02 0.77 5.50
N VAL A 43 3.61 1.76 6.30
CA VAL A 43 2.52 1.62 7.29
C VAL A 43 1.41 2.59 6.93
N GLN A 44 0.19 2.08 6.82
CA GLN A 44 -1.01 2.86 6.59
C GLN A 44 -1.95 2.74 7.78
N THR A 45 -2.31 3.89 8.35
CA THR A 45 -3.35 3.97 9.38
C THR A 45 -4.67 4.33 8.70
N ILE A 46 -5.68 3.50 8.92
CA ILE A 46 -7.04 3.71 8.42
C ILE A 46 -7.95 4.02 9.60
N GLU A 47 -8.57 5.19 9.60
CA GLU A 47 -9.64 5.50 10.56
C GLU A 47 -10.91 4.76 10.18
N SER A 48 -11.40 3.90 11.07
CA SER A 48 -12.66 3.18 10.89
C SER A 48 -13.65 3.54 12.00
N PRO A 49 -14.97 3.37 11.81
CA PRO A 49 -15.95 3.59 12.87
C PRO A 49 -15.78 2.65 14.08
N MET A 50 -14.91 1.63 13.99
CA MET A 50 -14.53 0.74 15.09
C MET A 50 -13.22 1.16 15.78
N GLY A 51 -12.56 2.22 15.31
CA GLY A 51 -11.25 2.69 15.76
C GLY A 51 -10.22 2.78 14.63
N GLU A 52 -9.03 3.26 14.98
CA GLU A 52 -7.87 3.30 14.08
C GLU A 52 -7.33 1.88 13.84
N ILE A 53 -7.10 1.54 12.58
CA ILE A 53 -6.54 0.26 12.13
C ILE A 53 -5.19 0.56 11.51
N GLU A 54 -4.13 -0.04 12.05
CA GLU A 54 -2.78 0.09 11.51
C GLU A 54 -2.45 -1.13 10.65
N LEU A 55 -2.08 -0.88 9.40
CA LEU A 55 -1.74 -1.88 8.40
C LEU A 55 -0.30 -1.67 7.97
N LYS A 56 0.54 -2.67 8.24
CA LYS A 56 1.92 -2.70 7.77
C LYS A 56 2.02 -3.53 6.50
N PHE A 57 2.37 -2.87 5.40
CA PHE A 57 2.57 -3.50 4.11
C PHE A 57 4.07 -3.74 3.92
N VAL A 58 4.42 -4.97 3.58
CA VAL A 58 5.76 -5.37 3.16
C VAL A 58 5.59 -6.06 1.82
N GLY A 59 6.32 -5.66 0.80
CA GLY A 59 6.26 -6.28 -0.52
C GLY A 59 7.57 -6.15 -1.27
N THR A 60 7.66 -6.84 -2.39
CA THR A 60 8.82 -6.81 -3.29
C THR A 60 8.38 -6.40 -4.68
N VAL A 61 9.12 -5.49 -5.31
CA VAL A 61 8.88 -5.04 -6.68
C VAL A 61 9.62 -5.94 -7.64
N SER A 62 8.91 -6.52 -8.61
CA SER A 62 9.47 -7.32 -9.69
C SER A 62 8.86 -6.91 -11.02
N GLY A 63 9.64 -6.24 -11.86
CA GLY A 63 9.28 -6.02 -13.28
C GLY A 63 8.00 -5.20 -13.52
N GLY A 64 7.55 -4.40 -12.56
CA GLY A 64 6.31 -3.61 -12.65
C GLY A 64 5.14 -4.18 -11.84
N GLU A 65 5.30 -5.35 -11.24
CA GLU A 65 4.36 -5.94 -10.29
C GLU A 65 4.96 -5.84 -8.87
N MET A 66 4.13 -5.58 -7.88
CA MET A 66 4.49 -5.62 -6.47
C MET A 66 3.66 -6.70 -5.79
N GLU A 67 4.32 -7.60 -5.09
CA GLU A 67 3.65 -8.66 -4.34
C GLU A 67 4.17 -8.64 -2.91
N GLY A 68 3.29 -8.84 -1.95
CA GLY A 68 3.67 -8.70 -0.56
C GLY A 68 2.65 -9.24 0.43
N THR A 69 2.94 -9.04 1.70
CA THR A 69 2.05 -9.30 2.81
C THR A 69 1.70 -8.00 3.53
N VAL A 70 0.45 -7.91 3.97
CA VAL A 70 -0.05 -6.84 4.82
C VAL A 70 -0.38 -7.46 6.17
N THR A 71 0.22 -6.92 7.22
CA THR A 71 -0.02 -7.31 8.60
C THR A 71 -0.86 -6.24 9.26
N MET A 72 -1.96 -6.63 9.89
CA MET A 72 -2.73 -5.72 10.74
C MET A 72 -2.06 -5.63 12.11
N GLU A 73 -1.38 -4.53 12.40
CA GLU A 73 -0.69 -4.31 13.68
C GLU A 73 -1.69 -3.90 14.77
N SER A 74 -2.77 -3.20 14.40
CA SER A 74 -3.79 -2.72 15.34
C SER A 74 -5.21 -2.88 14.79
N GLY A 75 -6.15 -3.25 15.66
CA GLY A 75 -7.58 -3.36 15.35
C GLY A 75 -8.23 -4.66 15.83
N PRO A 76 -9.53 -4.88 15.52
CA PRO A 76 -10.26 -6.09 15.92
C PRO A 76 -9.79 -7.37 15.21
N MET A 77 -8.92 -7.24 14.21
CA MET A 77 -8.29 -8.32 13.44
C MET A 77 -6.76 -8.19 13.49
N ALA A 78 -6.19 -7.64 14.57
CA ALA A 78 -4.75 -7.59 14.77
C ALA A 78 -4.10 -8.99 14.67
N ASP A 79 -2.83 -9.04 14.27
CA ASP A 79 -2.07 -10.27 13.99
C ASP A 79 -2.57 -11.07 12.77
N GLN A 80 -3.46 -10.51 11.95
CA GLN A 80 -3.82 -11.10 10.66
C GLN A 80 -2.85 -10.64 9.58
N GLU A 81 -2.21 -11.61 8.94
CA GLU A 81 -1.49 -11.43 7.69
C GLU A 81 -2.41 -11.74 6.50
N MET A 82 -2.36 -10.86 5.49
CA MET A 82 -3.04 -11.05 4.21
C MET A 82 -2.03 -10.83 3.10
N GLU A 83 -2.16 -11.56 2.00
CA GLU A 83 -1.36 -11.29 0.80
C GLU A 83 -1.95 -10.08 0.06
N TRP A 84 -1.10 -9.26 -0.56
CA TRP A 84 -1.51 -8.17 -1.44
C TRP A 84 -0.67 -8.18 -2.71
N THR A 85 -1.28 -7.71 -3.79
CA THR A 85 -0.63 -7.52 -5.09
C THR A 85 -0.98 -6.14 -5.60
N ALA A 86 0.01 -5.37 -6.04
CA ALA A 86 -0.20 -4.13 -6.77
C ALA A 86 0.49 -4.22 -8.13
N VAL A 87 -0.07 -3.53 -9.11
CA VAL A 87 0.56 -3.34 -10.41
C VAL A 87 0.95 -1.88 -10.53
N LYS A 88 2.17 -1.61 -10.97
CA LYS A 88 2.56 -0.27 -11.37
C LYS A 88 1.84 0.04 -12.66
N GLU A 89 0.73 0.76 -12.57
CA GLU A 89 0.22 1.47 -13.75
C GLU A 89 1.14 2.66 -13.98
N GLU A 90 2.08 2.52 -14.90
CA GLU A 90 2.70 3.71 -15.49
C GLU A 90 1.57 4.45 -16.21
N GLU A 91 1.21 5.62 -15.70
CA GLU A 91 0.46 6.59 -16.50
C GLU A 91 1.39 6.97 -17.67
N ASP A 92 1.32 6.20 -18.77
CA ASP A 92 1.72 6.67 -20.09
C ASP A 92 0.80 7.86 -20.34
N SER A 93 1.27 9.05 -19.92
CA SER A 93 0.68 10.32 -20.29
C SER A 93 0.28 10.22 -21.76
N PRO A 94 -1.02 10.28 -22.10
CA PRO A 94 -1.41 10.20 -23.49
C PRO A 94 -0.72 11.35 -24.20
N LYS A 95 0.21 10.96 -25.06
CA LYS A 95 0.96 11.86 -25.92
C LYS A 95 -0.05 12.44 -26.92
N GLN A 96 -0.64 13.59 -26.62
CA GLN A 96 -1.22 14.46 -27.67
C GLN A 96 -1.42 15.91 -27.27
#